data_AF-A0A8B6BN42-F1
#
_entry.id   AF-A0A8B6BN42-F1
#
_cell.length_a   1.000
_cell.length_b   1.000
_cell.length_c   1.000
_cell.angle_alpha   90.00
_cell.angle_beta   90.00
_cell.angle_gamma   90.00
#
_symmetry.space_group_name_H-M   'P 1'
#
loop_
_entity.id
_entity.type
_entity.pdbx_description
1 polymer ?
#
loop_
_entity_poly.entity_id
_entity_poly.type
_entity_poly.pdbx_seq_one_letter_code
_entity_poly.pdbx_strand_id
1 'polypeptide(L)'
;MASNIIKEDVQLPKDYQNCLAFVLYNVFTKEECEAYINIAEKKGFEAALLNAGGDRQVLVTDVRNSSRCIWDTKEEVDKIWKRIKEYVPDVWCHREVMGLNERLRILRYDPGEYFRPHCDGMYKRDNGETSYVTVQIYLNEGFEGGSTTFIGDHSDERVEVVPKTGNFL
;
A
#
# COMPACT_ATOMS: atom_id res chain seq x y z
N MET A 1 -21.18 -9.29 -9.80
CA MET A 1 -22.01 -8.25 -9.17
C MET A 1 -21.12 -7.03 -9.00
N ALA A 2 -21.55 -5.84 -9.41
CA ALA A 2 -20.77 -4.63 -9.13
C ALA A 2 -20.71 -4.47 -7.60
N SER A 3 -19.53 -4.57 -7.02
CA SER A 3 -19.33 -4.18 -5.62
C SER A 3 -19.70 -2.70 -5.49
N ASN A 4 -20.56 -2.37 -4.54
CA ASN A 4 -20.89 -0.97 -4.25
C ASN A 4 -19.69 -0.38 -3.50
N ILE A 5 -18.72 0.14 -4.25
CA ILE A 5 -17.53 0.77 -3.67
C ILE A 5 -17.98 2.07 -2.98
N ILE A 6 -17.66 2.18 -1.70
CA ILE A 6 -17.94 3.38 -0.90
C ILE A 6 -16.61 4.10 -0.68
N LYS A 7 -16.57 5.41 -0.93
CA LYS A 7 -15.42 6.26 -0.64
C LYS A 7 -15.65 7.04 0.64
N GLU A 8 -14.66 7.06 1.52
CA GLU A 8 -14.67 7.86 2.75
C GLU A 8 -13.32 8.57 2.91
N ASP A 9 -13.33 9.89 3.09
CA ASP A 9 -12.10 10.66 3.29
C ASP A 9 -11.55 10.46 4.69
N VAL A 10 -10.25 10.19 4.79
CA VAL A 10 -9.56 10.05 6.07
C VAL A 10 -9.39 11.44 6.67
N GLN A 11 -9.85 11.64 7.91
CA GLN A 11 -9.64 12.87 8.65
C GLN A 11 -8.19 12.94 9.14
N LEU A 12 -7.28 13.38 8.27
CA LEU A 12 -5.85 13.44 8.55
C LEU A 12 -5.51 14.35 9.74
N PRO A 13 -4.33 14.16 10.38
CA PRO A 13 -3.81 15.11 11.36
C PRO A 13 -3.85 16.55 10.83
N LYS A 14 -4.01 17.54 11.72
CA LYS A 14 -4.11 18.97 11.37
C LYS A 14 -3.02 19.45 10.41
N ASP A 15 -1.82 18.93 10.56
CA ASP A 15 -0.65 19.24 9.72
C ASP A 15 -0.86 18.90 8.23
N TYR A 16 -1.79 17.99 7.92
CA TYR A 16 -2.00 17.42 6.59
C TYR A 16 -3.44 17.54 6.07
N GLN A 17 -4.22 18.49 6.57
CA GLN A 17 -5.62 18.68 6.17
C GLN A 17 -5.84 18.95 4.67
N ASN A 18 -4.79 19.38 3.96
CA ASN A 18 -4.83 19.61 2.50
C ASN A 18 -4.22 18.44 1.70
N CYS A 19 -3.85 17.34 2.34
CA CYS A 19 -3.31 16.16 1.69
C CYS A 19 -4.43 15.19 1.30
N LEU A 20 -4.12 14.27 0.36
CA LEU A 20 -5.05 13.27 -0.13
C LEU A 20 -4.91 11.98 0.70
N ALA A 21 -6.00 11.55 1.32
CA ALA A 21 -6.15 10.20 1.87
C ALA A 21 -7.64 9.84 1.96
N PHE A 22 -8.02 8.66 1.45
CA PHE A 22 -9.38 8.16 1.54
C PHE A 22 -9.39 6.63 1.49
N VAL A 23 -10.40 6.02 2.07
CA VAL A 23 -10.62 4.57 2.00
C VAL A 23 -11.70 4.28 0.98
N LEU A 24 -11.43 3.32 0.10
CA LEU A 24 -12.42 2.67 -0.75
C LEU A 24 -12.79 1.32 -0.13
N TYR A 25 -14.06 1.18 0.25
CA TYR A 25 -14.58 -0.05 0.87
C TYR A 25 -15.05 -1.04 -0.18
N ASN A 26 -14.84 -2.34 0.10
CA ASN A 26 -15.34 -3.45 -0.71
C ASN A 26 -14.85 -3.45 -2.17
N VAL A 27 -13.63 -2.98 -2.43
CA VAL A 27 -13.06 -2.98 -3.79
C VAL A 27 -12.74 -4.40 -4.25
N PHE A 28 -12.16 -5.19 -3.35
CA PHE A 28 -11.91 -6.61 -3.54
C PHE A 28 -12.86 -7.46 -2.68
N THR A 29 -13.23 -8.63 -3.19
CA THR A 29 -13.87 -9.66 -2.36
C THR A 29 -12.84 -10.42 -1.54
N LYS A 30 -13.29 -11.17 -0.53
CA LYS A 30 -12.40 -12.03 0.28
C LYS A 30 -11.67 -13.07 -0.58
N GLU A 31 -12.36 -13.62 -1.59
CA GLU A 31 -11.79 -14.59 -2.54
C GLU A 31 -10.71 -13.97 -3.42
N GLU A 32 -10.88 -12.71 -3.84
CA GLU A 32 -9.87 -11.98 -4.60
C GLU A 32 -8.64 -11.69 -3.74
N CYS A 33 -8.83 -11.26 -2.50
CA CYS A 33 -7.73 -11.07 -1.56
C CYS A 33 -6.95 -12.37 -1.30
N GLU A 34 -7.67 -13.47 -1.08
CA GLU A 34 -7.09 -14.80 -0.87
C GLU A 34 -6.32 -15.28 -2.10
N ALA A 35 -6.80 -15.00 -3.32
CA ALA A 35 -6.06 -15.31 -4.53
C ALA A 35 -4.71 -14.56 -4.61
N TYR A 36 -4.66 -13.29 -4.21
CA TYR A 36 -3.43 -12.51 -4.16
C TYR A 36 -2.46 -13.05 -3.11
N ILE A 37 -2.95 -13.43 -1.92
CA ILE A 37 -2.16 -14.07 -0.87
C ILE A 37 -1.54 -15.37 -1.40
N ASN A 38 -2.36 -16.25 -1.98
CA ASN A 38 -1.89 -17.54 -2.52
C ASN A 38 -0.83 -17.38 -3.62
N ILE A 39 -0.97 -16.37 -4.48
CA ILE A 39 0.03 -16.06 -5.51
C ILE A 39 1.35 -15.63 -4.85
N ALA A 40 1.30 -14.78 -3.81
CA ALA A 40 2.48 -14.34 -3.09
C ALA A 40 3.17 -15.50 -2.35
N GLU A 41 2.41 -16.34 -1.65
CA GLU A 41 2.93 -17.53 -0.97
C GLU A 41 3.59 -18.49 -1.95
N LYS A 42 2.96 -18.72 -3.13
CA LYS A 42 3.54 -19.56 -4.18
C LYS A 42 4.81 -18.99 -4.79
N LYS A 43 4.88 -17.67 -4.96
CA LYS A 43 6.08 -16.98 -5.45
C LYS A 43 7.20 -16.98 -4.40
N GLY A 44 6.82 -17.04 -3.13
CA GLY A 44 7.71 -16.90 -1.99
C GLY A 44 7.84 -15.46 -1.52
N PHE A 45 7.94 -15.31 -0.22
CA PHE A 45 8.32 -14.05 0.40
C PHE A 45 9.82 -14.06 0.67
N GLU A 46 10.51 -13.01 0.24
CA GLU A 46 11.90 -12.77 0.63
C GLU A 46 11.91 -12.03 1.98
N ALA A 47 12.74 -12.51 2.90
CA ALA A 47 13.12 -11.70 4.05
C ALA A 47 13.85 -10.45 3.52
N ALA A 48 13.65 -9.30 4.16
CA ALA A 48 14.32 -8.05 3.81
C ALA A 48 15.83 -8.08 4.17
N LEU A 49 16.60 -8.98 3.56
CA LEU A 49 18.05 -9.05 3.65
C LEU A 49 18.63 -8.20 2.53
N LEU A 50 19.20 -7.03 2.87
CA LEU A 50 19.98 -6.26 1.90
C LEU A 50 21.43 -6.76 1.91
N ASN A 51 22.00 -6.95 0.71
CA ASN A 51 23.44 -7.18 0.55
C ASN A 51 24.20 -5.90 0.90
N ALA A 52 25.06 -5.93 1.92
CA ALA A 52 25.84 -4.78 2.38
C ALA A 52 27.25 -4.70 1.75
N GLY A 53 27.53 -5.51 0.71
CA GLY A 53 28.84 -5.62 0.07
C GLY A 53 29.79 -6.57 0.83
N GLY A 54 30.46 -7.47 0.10
CA GLY A 54 31.13 -8.64 0.67
C GLY A 54 30.14 -9.68 1.22
N ASP A 55 30.59 -10.84 1.68
CA ASP A 55 29.76 -11.95 2.22
C ASP A 55 28.98 -11.62 3.52
N ARG A 56 28.62 -10.34 3.73
CA ARG A 56 27.88 -9.85 4.89
C ARG A 56 26.45 -9.51 4.48
N GLN A 57 25.53 -10.38 4.87
CA GLN A 57 24.10 -10.08 4.90
C GLN A 57 23.82 -9.25 6.17
N VAL A 58 23.31 -8.04 6.01
CA VAL A 58 22.86 -7.22 7.15
C VAL A 58 21.34 -7.32 7.19
N LEU A 59 20.82 -7.89 8.28
CA LEU A 59 19.40 -7.79 8.62
C LEU A 59 19.11 -6.32 8.91
N VAL A 60 18.41 -5.64 8.01
CA VAL A 60 17.98 -4.26 8.24
C VAL A 60 16.67 -4.30 9.02
N THR A 61 16.74 -4.72 10.29
CA THR A 61 15.58 -4.72 11.21
C THR A 61 15.19 -3.33 11.68
N ASP A 62 16.03 -2.32 11.43
CA ASP A 62 15.89 -1.02 12.08
C ASP A 62 14.80 -0.12 11.49
N VAL A 63 14.29 -0.42 10.29
CA VAL A 63 13.21 0.37 9.66
C VAL A 63 11.98 -0.49 9.36
N ARG A 64 12.16 -1.78 9.09
CA ARG A 64 11.08 -2.69 8.67
C ARG A 64 11.41 -4.12 9.08
N ASN A 65 10.52 -4.73 9.86
CA ASN A 65 10.57 -6.17 10.15
C ASN A 65 9.33 -6.77 9.50
N SER A 66 9.41 -7.14 8.22
CA SER A 66 8.28 -7.71 7.46
C SER A 66 8.83 -8.51 6.30
N SER A 67 8.09 -9.52 5.86
CA SER A 67 8.40 -10.28 4.65
C SER A 67 7.77 -9.63 3.41
N ARG A 68 8.43 -9.69 2.25
CA ARG A 68 7.93 -9.07 1.00
C ARG A 68 7.99 -10.01 -0.19
N CYS A 69 6.91 -10.06 -0.96
CA CYS A 69 6.88 -10.63 -2.30
C CYS A 69 6.72 -9.50 -3.33
N ILE A 70 7.60 -9.46 -4.34
CA ILE A 70 7.48 -8.55 -5.47
C ILE A 70 6.82 -9.29 -6.63
N TRP A 71 5.74 -8.72 -7.14
CA TRP A 71 5.04 -9.24 -8.31
C TRP A 71 4.84 -8.14 -9.34
N ASP A 72 5.69 -8.14 -10.35
CA ASP A 72 5.56 -7.24 -11.50
C ASP A 72 4.53 -7.83 -12.48
N THR A 73 3.40 -7.14 -12.65
CA THR A 73 2.26 -7.57 -13.49
C THR A 73 1.43 -6.38 -13.97
N LYS A 74 1.51 -6.05 -15.26
CA LYS A 74 0.68 -4.99 -15.85
C LYS A 74 -0.81 -5.36 -15.87
N GLU A 75 -1.12 -6.62 -16.16
CA GLU A 75 -2.51 -7.08 -16.32
C GLU A 75 -3.33 -6.88 -15.03
N GLU A 76 -2.79 -7.32 -13.90
CA GLU A 76 -3.49 -7.20 -12.62
C GLU A 76 -3.59 -5.76 -12.14
N VAL A 77 -2.52 -4.99 -12.32
CA VAL A 77 -2.50 -3.56 -12.01
C VAL A 77 -3.52 -2.79 -12.86
N ASP A 78 -3.69 -3.12 -14.14
CA ASP A 78 -4.71 -2.49 -15.00
C ASP A 78 -6.14 -2.85 -14.54
N LYS A 79 -6.36 -4.08 -14.05
CA LYS A 79 -7.66 -4.50 -13.45
C LYS A 79 -7.96 -3.71 -12.18
N ILE A 80 -6.97 -3.56 -11.29
CA ILE A 80 -7.06 -2.74 -10.07
C ILE A 80 -7.37 -1.29 -10.45
N TRP A 81 -6.58 -0.70 -11.35
CA TRP A 81 -6.75 0.68 -11.79
C TRP A 81 -8.15 0.93 -12.36
N LYS A 82 -8.66 0.03 -13.21
CA LYS A 82 -10.01 0.14 -13.77
C LYS A 82 -11.10 0.24 -12.71
N ARG A 83 -10.94 -0.39 -11.54
CA ARG A 83 -11.92 -0.34 -10.44
C ARG A 83 -11.87 0.97 -9.65
N ILE A 84 -10.69 1.56 -9.51
CA ILE A 84 -10.49 2.69 -8.59
C ILE A 84 -10.33 4.05 -9.29
N LYS A 85 -10.10 4.06 -10.62
CA LYS A 85 -9.77 5.28 -11.35
C LYS A 85 -10.76 6.42 -11.17
N GLU A 86 -12.05 6.13 -10.99
CA GLU A 86 -13.10 7.16 -10.83
C GLU A 86 -13.06 7.87 -9.47
N TYR A 87 -12.34 7.28 -8.50
CA TYR A 87 -12.17 7.83 -7.16
C TYR A 87 -10.85 8.58 -6.98
N VAL A 88 -9.91 8.40 -7.91
CA VAL A 88 -8.60 9.04 -7.92
C VAL A 88 -8.69 10.33 -8.75
N PRO A 89 -8.07 11.44 -8.33
CA PRO A 89 -8.08 12.67 -9.13
C PRO A 89 -7.49 12.44 -10.53
N ASP A 90 -8.13 12.98 -11.57
CA ASP A 90 -7.59 12.94 -12.93
C ASP A 90 -6.30 13.78 -13.07
N VAL A 91 -6.13 14.79 -12.20
CA VAL A 91 -5.00 15.70 -12.18
C VAL A 91 -4.40 15.76 -10.77
N TRP A 92 -3.08 15.56 -10.68
CA TRP A 92 -2.29 15.67 -9.45
C TRP A 92 -1.18 16.71 -9.63
N CYS A 93 -1.19 17.79 -8.85
CA CYS A 93 -0.17 18.85 -8.91
C CYS A 93 0.14 19.33 -10.34
N HIS A 94 -0.89 19.63 -11.13
CA HIS A 94 -0.80 20.03 -12.55
C HIS A 94 -0.27 18.94 -13.50
N ARG A 95 -0.34 17.66 -13.11
CA ARG A 95 0.04 16.50 -13.94
C ARG A 95 -1.17 15.61 -14.16
N GLU A 96 -1.28 15.06 -15.36
CA GLU A 96 -2.28 14.04 -15.66
C GLU A 96 -1.94 12.73 -14.92
N VAL A 97 -2.95 12.10 -14.32
CA VAL A 97 -2.81 10.81 -13.65
C VAL A 97 -2.97 9.69 -14.68
N MET A 98 -1.87 8.97 -14.93
CA MET A 98 -1.81 7.91 -15.95
C MET A 98 -2.27 6.55 -15.44
N GLY A 99 -2.16 6.30 -14.13
CA GLY A 99 -2.51 5.05 -13.47
C GLY A 99 -1.42 4.55 -12.54
N LEU A 100 -1.48 3.25 -12.23
CA LEU A 100 -0.59 2.60 -11.27
C LEU A 100 0.73 2.13 -11.91
N ASN A 101 1.74 1.93 -11.07
CA ASN A 101 2.96 1.24 -11.51
C ASN A 101 2.75 -0.28 -11.59
N GLU A 102 3.52 -0.95 -12.45
CA GLU A 102 3.41 -2.38 -12.75
C GLU A 102 3.83 -3.30 -11.59
N ARG A 103 4.30 -2.74 -10.45
CA ARG A 103 4.93 -3.48 -9.36
C ARG A 103 4.01 -3.55 -8.14
N LEU A 104 3.40 -4.72 -7.95
CA LEU A 104 2.73 -5.05 -6.69
C LEU A 104 3.78 -5.46 -5.65
N ARG A 105 3.72 -4.84 -4.48
CA ARG A 105 4.55 -5.17 -3.32
C ARG A 105 3.64 -5.80 -2.26
N ILE A 106 3.59 -7.12 -2.22
CA ILE A 106 2.76 -7.84 -1.24
C ILE A 106 3.56 -8.03 0.03
N LEU A 107 2.99 -7.60 1.16
CA LEU A 107 3.65 -7.53 2.45
C LEU A 107 2.97 -8.47 3.42
N ARG A 108 3.75 -9.24 4.17
CA ARG A 108 3.29 -10.07 5.27
C ARG A 108 3.94 -9.60 6.56
N TYR A 109 3.11 -9.49 7.59
CA TYR A 109 3.51 -9.12 8.94
C TYR A 109 3.07 -10.22 9.90
N ASP A 110 4.04 -10.85 10.56
CA ASP A 110 3.81 -11.80 11.64
C ASP A 110 3.67 -11.07 13.00
N PRO A 111 3.22 -11.72 14.08
CA PRO A 111 3.06 -11.04 15.37
C PRO A 111 4.34 -10.34 15.84
N GLY A 112 4.23 -9.05 16.16
CA GLY A 112 5.36 -8.20 16.58
C GLY A 112 6.14 -7.55 15.43
N GLU A 113 5.81 -7.87 14.18
CA GLU A 113 6.34 -7.20 12.99
C GLU A 113 5.71 -5.83 12.77
N TYR A 114 6.48 -4.91 12.18
CA TYR A 114 6.05 -3.53 11.97
C TYR A 114 6.81 -2.85 10.84
N PHE A 115 6.26 -1.72 10.41
CA PHE A 115 6.96 -0.75 9.59
C PHE A 115 7.01 0.58 10.35
N ARG A 116 8.21 1.13 10.59
CA ARG A 116 8.37 2.40 11.31
C ARG A 116 7.72 3.56 10.54
N PRO A 117 7.38 4.67 11.22
CA PRO A 117 6.95 5.90 10.56
C PRO A 117 7.92 6.32 9.46
N HIS A 118 7.40 6.59 8.26
CA HIS A 118 8.17 7.00 7.09
C HIS A 118 7.26 7.68 6.05
N CYS A 119 7.89 8.33 5.07
CA CYS A 119 7.23 8.74 3.84
C CYS A 119 7.54 7.73 2.72
N ASP A 120 6.56 7.47 1.86
CA ASP A 120 6.76 6.61 0.71
C ASP A 120 7.72 7.22 -0.31
N GLY A 121 8.54 6.36 -0.92
CA GLY A 121 9.47 6.74 -1.98
C GLY A 121 8.78 6.87 -3.34
N MET A 122 9.30 7.77 -4.18
CA MET A 122 8.87 7.90 -5.57
C MET A 122 9.55 6.84 -6.46
N TYR A 123 8.79 6.25 -7.38
CA TYR A 123 9.29 5.43 -8.48
C TYR A 123 9.22 6.23 -9.76
N LYS A 124 10.32 6.28 -10.51
CA LYS A 124 10.40 6.94 -11.82
C LYS A 124 10.64 5.90 -12.90
N ARG A 125 9.76 5.87 -13.89
CA ARG A 125 9.93 5.08 -15.11
C ARG A 125 10.81 5.83 -16.11
N ASP A 126 11.44 5.09 -17.00
CA ASP A 126 12.32 5.66 -18.04
C ASP A 126 11.58 6.56 -19.04
N ASN A 127 10.28 6.35 -19.20
CA ASN A 127 9.41 7.19 -20.05
C ASN A 127 9.07 8.55 -19.41
N GLY A 128 9.56 8.84 -18.19
CA GLY A 128 9.34 10.10 -17.48
C GLY A 128 8.17 10.09 -16.49
N GLU A 129 7.36 9.03 -16.46
CA GLU A 129 6.29 8.88 -15.46
C GLU A 129 6.90 8.72 -14.05
N THR A 130 6.25 9.33 -13.05
CA THR A 130 6.70 9.28 -11.64
C THR A 130 5.51 9.03 -10.74
N SER A 131 5.64 8.12 -9.75
CA SER A 131 4.60 7.88 -8.75
C SER A 131 4.62 8.95 -7.66
N TYR A 132 3.45 9.49 -7.32
CA TYR A 132 3.26 10.48 -6.26
C TYR A 132 2.24 10.06 -5.20
N VAL A 133 1.40 9.08 -5.51
CA VAL A 133 0.31 8.60 -4.66
C VAL A 133 0.50 7.10 -4.46
N THR A 134 0.30 6.65 -3.23
CA THR A 134 0.31 5.23 -2.86
C THR A 134 -1.12 4.71 -2.81
N VAL A 135 -1.30 3.46 -3.25
CA VAL A 135 -2.52 2.69 -3.00
C VAL A 135 -2.12 1.47 -2.18
N GLN A 136 -2.67 1.36 -0.98
CA GLN A 136 -2.45 0.23 -0.07
C GLN A 136 -3.69 -0.64 -0.02
N ILE A 137 -3.53 -1.92 -0.34
CA ILE A 137 -4.64 -2.89 -0.36
C ILE A 137 -4.55 -3.79 0.87
N TYR A 138 -5.62 -3.84 1.67
CA TYR A 138 -5.71 -4.74 2.81
C TYR A 138 -6.22 -6.11 2.38
N LEU A 139 -5.37 -7.13 2.44
CA LEU A 139 -5.67 -8.48 1.94
C LEU A 139 -6.28 -9.41 3.00
N ASN A 140 -6.15 -9.10 4.29
CA ASN A 140 -6.76 -9.86 5.37
C ASN A 140 -7.11 -8.94 6.56
N GLU A 141 -7.84 -9.52 7.51
CA GLU A 141 -8.30 -8.88 8.75
C GLU A 141 -8.38 -9.93 9.87
N GLY A 142 -8.77 -9.52 11.08
CA GLY A 142 -8.99 -10.45 12.20
C GLY A 142 -7.79 -10.62 13.13
N PHE A 143 -6.89 -9.64 13.15
CA PHE A 143 -5.75 -9.56 14.06
C PHE A 143 -5.84 -8.29 14.92
N GLU A 144 -5.09 -8.26 16.03
CA GLU A 144 -4.95 -7.08 16.89
C GLU A 144 -3.77 -6.22 16.42
N GLY A 145 -3.96 -4.91 16.32
CA GLY A 145 -2.97 -3.97 15.78
C GLY A 145 -2.92 -3.95 14.25
N GLY A 146 -1.78 -3.54 13.69
CA GLY A 146 -1.55 -3.50 12.23
C GLY A 146 -2.23 -2.34 11.48
N SER A 147 -2.80 -1.36 12.19
CA SER A 147 -3.32 -0.11 11.61
C SER A 147 -2.26 0.63 10.80
N THR A 148 -2.63 1.10 9.60
CA THR A 148 -1.88 2.18 8.95
C THR A 148 -2.19 3.46 9.70
N THR A 149 -1.16 4.08 10.29
CA THR A 149 -1.33 5.26 11.15
C THR A 149 -0.70 6.49 10.51
N PHE A 150 -1.50 7.51 10.25
CA PHE A 150 -1.03 8.85 9.93
C PHE A 150 -0.66 9.57 11.23
N ILE A 151 0.54 10.15 11.28
CA ILE A 151 1.11 10.77 12.48
C ILE A 151 1.36 12.24 12.18
N GLY A 152 0.87 13.15 13.02
CA GLY A 152 1.18 14.57 12.90
C GLY A 152 2.64 14.86 13.23
N ASP A 153 3.30 15.70 12.43
CA ASP A 153 4.69 16.13 12.68
C ASP A 153 4.77 17.16 13.82
N HIS A 154 3.78 18.04 13.94
CA HIS A 154 3.73 19.10 14.96
C HIS A 154 2.48 19.03 15.84
N SER A 155 1.52 18.17 15.50
CA SER A 155 0.43 17.79 16.39
C SER A 155 0.71 16.43 17.02
N ASP A 156 0.27 16.23 18.27
CA ASP A 156 0.26 14.90 18.91
C ASP A 156 -0.85 13.98 18.34
N GLU A 157 -1.42 14.32 17.17
CA GLU A 157 -2.53 13.60 16.56
C GLU A 157 -2.06 12.35 15.84
N ARG A 158 -2.81 11.26 16.05
CA ARG A 158 -2.61 9.99 15.38
C ARG A 158 -3.94 9.53 14.84
N VAL A 159 -3.98 9.22 13.55
CA VAL A 159 -5.19 8.82 12.85
C VAL A 159 -4.96 7.44 12.26
N GLU A 160 -5.71 6.47 12.76
CA GLU A 160 -5.59 5.07 12.38
C GLU A 160 -6.60 4.67 11.32
N VAL A 161 -6.13 3.95 10.32
CA VAL A 161 -6.96 3.20 9.38
C VAL A 161 -6.77 1.72 9.70
N VAL A 162 -7.80 1.13 10.32
CA VAL A 162 -7.81 -0.29 10.69
C VAL A 162 -7.95 -1.14 9.42
N PRO A 163 -7.10 -2.16 9.21
CA PRO A 163 -7.19 -3.03 8.05
C PRO A 163 -8.53 -3.76 8.01
N LYS A 164 -9.19 -3.72 6.85
CA LYS A 164 -10.38 -4.52 6.56
C LYS A 164 -10.21 -5.18 5.22
N THR A 165 -10.52 -6.46 5.15
CA THR A 165 -10.24 -7.27 3.96
C THR A 165 -10.96 -6.69 2.75
N GLY A 166 -10.21 -6.41 1.69
CA GLY A 166 -10.72 -5.90 0.42
C GLY A 166 -10.87 -4.38 0.35
N ASN A 167 -10.52 -3.66 1.42
CA ASN A 167 -10.46 -2.20 1.41
C ASN A 167 -9.13 -1.71 0.83
N PHE A 168 -9.20 -0.58 0.14
CA PHE A 168 -8.03 0.13 -0.37
C PHE A 168 -7.92 1.46 0.36
N LEU A 169 -6.72 1.79 0.85
CA LEU A 169 -6.33 3.10 1.36
C LEU A 169 -5.50 3.84 0.31
#